data_AF-A0A537FXV2-F1
#
_entry.id   AF-A0A537FXV2-F1
#
_cell.length_a   1.000
_cell.length_b   1.000
_cell.length_c   1.000
_cell.angle_alpha   90.00
_cell.angle_beta   90.00
_cell.angle_gamma   90.00
#
_symmetry.space_group_name_H-M   'P 1'
#
loop_
_entity.id
_entity.type
_entity.pdbx_description
1 polymer ?
#
loop_
_entity_poly.entity_id
_entity_poly.type
_entity_poly.pdbx_seq_one_letter_code
_entity_poly.pdbx_strand_id
1 'polypeptide(L)' 'MTTAKVGLDALLTPESSVLVLIDHQPFQFANLHSHEPTMIVNNVIGLAKAAKVFGVPTILTTVLEERGGLLIKG' A
#
# COMPACT_ATOMS: atom_id res chain seq x y z
N MET A 1 23.04 19.71 0.50
CA MET A 1 21.63 20.05 0.26
C MET A 1 21.15 19.23 -0.91
N THR A 2 20.12 18.39 -0.76
CA THR A 2 19.50 17.68 -1.89
C THR A 2 18.62 18.65 -2.64
N THR A 3 18.95 18.93 -3.90
CA THR A 3 18.12 19.72 -4.81
C THR A 3 16.77 19.02 -4.97
N ALA A 4 15.67 19.77 -4.94
CA ALA A 4 14.35 19.20 -5.19
C ALA A 4 14.30 18.58 -6.59
N LYS A 5 13.82 17.33 -6.70
CA LYS A 5 13.62 16.69 -8.00
C LYS A 5 12.38 17.31 -8.68
N VAL A 6 12.50 17.64 -9.97
CA VAL A 6 11.40 18.20 -10.79
C VAL A 6 11.37 17.51 -12.16
N GLY A 7 10.21 17.50 -12.82
CA GLY A 7 10.06 16.92 -14.15
C GLY A 7 10.27 15.40 -14.18
N LEU A 8 10.95 14.90 -15.22
CA LEU A 8 11.17 13.45 -15.42
C LEU A 8 11.90 12.79 -14.26
N ASP A 9 12.85 13.51 -13.65
CA ASP A 9 13.66 13.00 -12.52
C ASP A 9 12.85 12.84 -11.22
N ALA A 10 11.67 13.47 -11.13
CA ALA A 10 10.77 13.36 -9.99
C ALA A 10 9.80 12.17 -10.09
N LEU A 11 9.75 11.46 -11.22
CA LEU A 11 8.87 10.31 -11.37
C LEU A 11 9.34 9.14 -10.51
N LEU A 12 8.38 8.38 -9.99
CA LEU A 12 8.66 7.15 -9.25
C LEU A 12 9.19 6.09 -10.22
N THR A 13 10.34 5.50 -9.88
CA THR A 13 10.84 4.29 -10.54
C THR A 13 10.87 3.12 -9.56
N PRO A 14 10.72 1.87 -10.01
CA PRO A 14 10.77 0.72 -9.12
C PRO A 14 12.05 0.65 -8.28
N GLU A 15 13.20 1.01 -8.88
CA GLU A 15 14.53 0.94 -8.27
C GLU A 15 14.75 2.00 -7.18
N SER A 16 13.95 3.06 -7.19
CA SER A 16 14.03 4.19 -6.25
C SER A 16 12.83 4.29 -5.32
N SER A 17 11.99 3.24 -5.29
CA SER A 17 10.74 3.22 -4.53
C SER A 17 10.67 2.04 -3.58
N VAL A 18 9.91 2.22 -2.49
CA VAL A 18 9.45 1.16 -1.59
C VAL A 18 7.95 1.33 -1.42
N LEU A 19 7.20 0.23 -1.44
CA LEU A 19 5.78 0.24 -1.09
C LEU A 19 5.62 -0.09 0.39
N VAL A 20 4.88 0.73 1.12
CA VAL A 20 4.49 0.44 2.50
C VAL A 20 2.97 0.38 2.57
N LEU A 21 2.43 -0.80 2.89
CA LEU A 21 0.99 -0.99 3.10
C LEU A 21 0.71 -1.07 4.60
N ILE A 22 0.08 -0.02 5.11
CA ILE A 22 -0.14 0.15 6.54
C ILE A 22 -1.53 -0.36 6.92
N ASP A 23 -1.59 -1.40 7.73
CA ASP A 23 -2.77 -1.87 8.47
C ASP A 23 -4.03 -2.09 7.61
N HIS A 24 -3.87 -2.61 6.39
CA HIS A 24 -4.99 -2.91 5.49
C HIS A 24 -5.72 -4.19 5.92
N GLN A 25 -6.38 -4.13 7.08
CA GLN A 25 -7.14 -5.19 7.71
C GLN A 25 -8.65 -4.86 7.66
N PRO A 26 -9.55 -5.86 7.58
CA PRO A 26 -10.99 -5.61 7.43
C PRO A 26 -11.61 -4.63 8.44
N PHE A 27 -11.15 -4.68 9.70
CA PHE A 27 -11.66 -3.81 10.75
C PHE A 27 -11.34 -2.33 10.52
N GLN A 28 -10.23 -2.00 9.87
CA GLN A 28 -9.86 -0.60 9.60
C GLN A 28 -10.79 0.08 8.59
N PHE A 29 -11.57 -0.71 7.84
CA PHE A 29 -12.50 -0.17 6.85
C PHE A 29 -13.93 0.01 7.37
N ALA A 30 -14.25 -0.54 8.56
CA ALA A 30 -15.61 -0.60 9.08
C ALA A 30 -16.26 0.76 9.35
N ASN A 31 -15.45 1.82 9.51
CA ASN A 31 -15.92 3.19 9.78
C ASN A 31 -15.36 4.22 8.77
N LEU A 32 -15.08 3.79 7.54
CA LEU A 32 -14.68 4.71 6.47
C LEU A 32 -15.91 5.31 5.78
N HIS A 33 -15.88 6.62 5.60
CA HIS A 33 -16.95 7.39 4.95
C HIS A 33 -16.49 8.10 3.67
N SER A 34 -15.19 8.03 3.36
CA SER A 34 -14.62 8.69 2.19
C SER A 34 -14.73 7.85 0.92
N HIS A 35 -14.73 6.52 1.03
CA HIS A 35 -14.78 5.58 -0.09
C HIS A 35 -15.46 4.28 0.32
N GLU A 36 -16.02 3.57 -0.66
CA GLU A 36 -16.56 2.22 -0.47
C GLU A 36 -15.44 1.23 -0.12
N PRO A 37 -15.62 0.37 0.90
CA PRO A 37 -14.59 -0.59 1.33
C PRO A 37 -14.07 -1.50 0.21
N THR A 38 -14.94 -1.92 -0.71
CA THR A 38 -14.57 -2.77 -1.84
C THR A 38 -13.63 -2.07 -2.82
N MET A 39 -13.78 -0.76 -3.01
CA MET A 39 -12.87 0.04 -3.85
C MET A 39 -11.47 0.11 -3.24
N ILE A 40 -11.39 0.30 -1.93
CA ILE A 40 -10.11 0.32 -1.19
C ILE A 40 -9.42 -1.03 -1.34
N VAL A 41 -10.13 -2.13 -1.06
CA VAL A 41 -9.60 -3.49 -1.19
C VAL A 41 -9.05 -3.76 -2.59
N ASN A 42 -9.83 -3.43 -3.63
CA ASN A 42 -9.40 -3.63 -5.02
C ASN A 42 -8.16 -2.82 -5.38
N ASN A 43 -8.10 -1.54 -4.98
CA ASN A 43 -6.97 -0.67 -5.26
C ASN A 43 -5.70 -1.14 -4.54
N VAL A 44 -5.81 -1.58 -3.30
CA VAL A 44 -4.69 -2.07 -2.49
C VAL A 44 -4.14 -3.38 -3.06
N ILE A 45 -5.01 -4.32 -3.44
CA ILE A 45 -4.60 -5.57 -4.08
C ILE A 45 -3.94 -5.28 -5.45
N GLY A 46 -4.53 -4.37 -6.23
CA GLY A 46 -3.95 -3.93 -7.51
C GLY A 46 -2.57 -3.33 -7.34
N LEU A 47 -2.39 -2.45 -6.36
CA LEU A 47 -1.11 -1.83 -6.04
C LEU A 47 -0.08 -2.85 -5.56
N ALA A 48 -0.47 -3.78 -4.68
CA ALA A 48 0.41 -4.86 -4.20
C ALA A 48 0.86 -5.78 -5.34
N LYS A 49 -0.04 -6.12 -6.26
CA LYS A 49 0.28 -6.91 -7.46
C LYS A 49 1.22 -6.15 -8.39
N ALA A 50 0.97 -4.85 -8.61
CA ALA A 50 1.86 -4.01 -9.40
C ALA A 50 3.27 -3.95 -8.80
N ALA A 51 3.38 -3.68 -7.49
CA ALA A 51 4.65 -3.68 -6.78
C ALA A 51 5.40 -5.01 -6.95
N LYS A 52 4.69 -6.14 -6.83
CA LYS A 52 5.25 -7.47 -7.06
C LYS A 52 5.75 -7.66 -8.50
N VAL A 53 4.97 -7.25 -9.50
CA VAL A 53 5.35 -7.36 -10.93
C VAL A 53 6.58 -6.51 -11.25
N PHE A 54 6.66 -5.30 -10.70
CA PHE A 54 7.78 -4.38 -10.92
C PHE A 54 8.98 -4.61 -9.98
N GLY A 55 8.91 -5.60 -9.09
CA GLY A 55 10.01 -5.91 -8.16
C GLY A 55 10.24 -4.85 -7.09
N VAL A 56 9.23 -4.04 -6.75
CA VAL A 56 9.32 -2.99 -5.74
C VAL A 56 9.36 -3.63 -4.34
N PRO A 57 10.38 -3.34 -3.51
CA PRO A 57 10.41 -3.81 -2.12
C PRO A 57 9.13 -3.37 -1.39
N THR A 58 8.48 -4.32 -0.71
CA THR A 58 7.18 -4.08 -0.07
C THR A 58 7.27 -4.41 1.42
N ILE A 59 6.84 -3.46 2.25
CA ILE A 59 6.70 -3.61 3.70
C ILE A 59 5.21 -3.66 4.02
N LEU A 60 4.81 -4.64 4.84
CA LEU A 60 3.45 -4.79 5.33
C LEU A 60 3.44 -4.57 6.84
N THR A 61 2.45 -3.85 7.34
CA THR A 61 2.24 -3.69 8.78
C THR A 61 0.84 -4.15 9.18
N THR A 62 0.71 -4.54 10.44
CA THR A 62 -0.53 -4.96 11.06
C THR A 62 -0.65 -4.35 12.44
N VAL A 63 -1.89 -4.18 12.89
CA VAL A 63 -2.22 -3.98 14.30
C VAL A 63 -2.89 -5.24 14.86
N LEU A 64 -2.45 -5.67 16.05
CA LEU A 64 -3.05 -6.78 16.79
C LEU A 64 -3.17 -8.09 15.98
N GLU A 65 -2.18 -8.40 15.14
CA GLU A 65 -2.18 -9.59 14.28
C GLU A 65 -2.37 -10.88 15.07
N GLU A 66 -1.66 -11.03 16.19
CA GLU A 66 -1.76 -12.18 17.10
C GLU A 66 -3.18 -12.41 17.64
N ARG A 67 -4.04 -11.38 17.55
CA ARG A 67 -5.45 -11.42 17.99
C ARG A 67 -6.44 -11.52 16.84
N GLY A 68 -5.98 -11.95 15.65
CA GLY A 68 -6.81 -12.12 14.46
C GLY A 68 -6.86 -10.89 13.56
N GLY A 69 -6.03 -9.88 13.81
CA GLY A 69 -5.84 -8.73 12.96
C GLY A 69 -5.07 -9.05 11.67
N LEU A 70 -5.61 -9.92 10.82
CA LEU A 70 -4.95 -10.33 9.58
C LEU A 70 -5.23 -9.34 8.44
N LEU A 71 -4.26 -9.17 7.55
CA LEU A 71 -4.40 -8.40 6.33
C LEU A 71 -5.47 -8.98 5.40
N ILE A 72 -6.05 -8.11 4.57
CA ILE A 72 -6.92 -8.54 3.47
C ILE A 72 -6.19 -9.47 2.49
N LYS A 73 -6.92 -10.42 1.91
CA LYS A 73 -6.40 -11.39 0.93
C LYS A 73 -6.79 -11.00 -0.49
N GLY A 74 -5.91 -11.23 -1.47
CA GLY A 74 -6.17 -10.93 -2.88
C GLY A 74 -5.08 -11.35 -3.85
#